data_AF-A0AAW4BIX0-F1
#
_entry.id   AF-A0AAW4BIX0-F1
#
_cell.length_a   1.000
_cell.length_b   1.000
_cell.length_c   1.000
_cell.angle_alpha   90.00
_cell.angle_beta   90.00
_cell.angle_gamma   90.00
#
_symmetry.space_group_name_H-M   'P 1'
#
loop_
_entity.id
_entity.type
_entity.pdbx_description
1 polymer ?
#
loop_
_entity_poly.entity_id
_entity_poly.type
_entity_poly.pdbx_seq_one_letter_code
_entity_poly.pdbx_strand_id
1 'polypeptide(L)'
;GHLYPAEVEGCDAKNLADMAARKEASYLKLGSFSFEAVKFALRDKASRVRAELPSYKHSYIQKIRFEGAGTLGGTEICLSPELNTLIGIRGSGKSSVLEGVRYALNIPFGDKSSDVEYKEGLVKHLLRSGGKITIDAIDRRGQPYQIRRILGERPDVYVNGQLQPGVSVRETVLHQPIYFGQKDLSSTGAGFEKDLIEKLLGEALVPVRQKIEQARQRVVDAINQIKRLTRAATQKQEWLQKKQDAEFKLKFYQQHGVETKLQKQIDFERDERKAQQIIQGAEHYLSELNSFVASFEDELKNQALYKSAQNQTFFDDFFLTYQQLIAGFDGIKQTVLTGHSTVALLQQKLFSFVQQKQALKEEFAEIERKLATELKQAGAQAISPQEFKQLKSLLDQADQMLAVLAKSEQQYADLNQSLERELAQLNDLWLEEYRAIEQV
;
A
#
# COMPACT_ATOMS: atom_id res chain seq x y z
N GLY A 1 -41.63 -2.62 -55.09
CA GLY A 1 -41.62 -1.15 -55.08
C GLY A 1 -41.49 -0.61 -53.67
N HIS A 2 -40.27 -0.56 -53.12
CA HIS A 2 -40.00 -0.05 -51.76
C HIS A 2 -38.83 0.95 -51.71
N LEU A 3 -38.51 1.65 -52.81
CA LEU A 3 -37.50 2.71 -52.82
C LEU A 3 -38.20 4.07 -52.62
N TYR A 4 -38.64 4.34 -51.39
CA TYR A 4 -39.02 5.70 -51.02
C TYR A 4 -37.76 6.57 -51.03
N PRO A 5 -37.71 7.69 -51.77
CA PRO A 5 -36.52 8.54 -51.87
C PRO A 5 -36.15 9.18 -50.53
N ALA A 6 -34.95 9.76 -50.44
CA ALA A 6 -34.57 10.57 -49.30
C ALA A 6 -35.38 11.86 -49.28
N GLU A 7 -35.98 12.19 -48.14
CA GLU A 7 -36.56 13.50 -47.89
C GLU A 7 -35.45 14.39 -47.34
N VAL A 8 -35.29 15.56 -47.96
CA VAL A 8 -34.35 16.58 -47.53
C VAL A 8 -35.03 17.94 -47.59
N GLU A 9 -34.68 18.80 -46.64
CA GLU A 9 -35.16 20.17 -46.60
C GLU A 9 -34.58 20.97 -47.76
N GLY A 10 -35.45 21.58 -48.55
CA GLY A 10 -35.10 22.49 -49.62
C GLY A 10 -35.31 23.94 -49.21
N CYS A 11 -34.48 24.84 -49.71
CA CYS A 11 -34.70 26.28 -49.56
C CYS A 11 -34.41 27.03 -50.86
N ASP A 12 -35.29 27.95 -51.24
CA ASP A 12 -35.09 28.89 -52.35
C ASP A 12 -34.25 30.10 -51.89
N ALA A 13 -33.08 29.81 -51.31
CA ALA A 13 -32.16 30.83 -50.80
C ALA A 13 -31.35 31.44 -51.95
N LYS A 14 -31.21 32.76 -51.96
CA LYS A 14 -30.46 33.49 -53.00
C LYS A 14 -29.00 33.72 -52.64
N ASN A 15 -28.65 33.50 -51.37
CA ASN A 15 -27.29 33.59 -50.83
C ASN A 15 -27.13 32.66 -49.61
N LEU A 16 -25.88 32.48 -49.15
CA LEU A 16 -25.54 31.62 -48.01
C LEU A 16 -26.13 32.09 -46.67
N ALA A 17 -26.29 33.40 -46.47
CA ALA A 17 -26.87 33.92 -45.23
C ALA A 17 -28.35 33.55 -45.10
N ASP A 18 -29.09 33.59 -46.22
CA ASP A 18 -30.49 33.16 -46.29
C ASP A 18 -30.65 31.66 -45.99
N MET A 19 -29.65 30.83 -46.36
CA MET A 19 -29.62 29.40 -46.01
C MET A 19 -29.35 29.20 -44.51
N ALA A 20 -28.37 29.92 -43.96
CA ALA A 20 -27.95 29.77 -42.57
C ALA A 20 -28.99 30.26 -41.55
N ALA A 21 -29.87 31.19 -41.95
CA ALA A 21 -30.94 31.72 -41.09
C ALA A 21 -32.14 30.77 -40.90
N ARG A 22 -32.14 29.59 -41.55
CA ARG A 22 -33.25 28.63 -41.49
C ARG A 22 -33.20 27.80 -40.21
N LYS A 23 -34.39 27.52 -39.66
CA LYS A 23 -34.57 26.72 -38.44
C LYS A 23 -34.52 25.21 -38.68
N GLU A 24 -34.82 24.79 -39.90
CA GLU A 24 -34.88 23.39 -40.32
C GLU A 24 -33.79 23.12 -41.36
N ALA A 25 -33.11 21.99 -41.19
CA ALA A 25 -32.02 21.58 -42.05
C ALA A 25 -31.99 20.05 -42.18
N SER A 26 -31.45 19.55 -43.27
CA SER A 26 -31.10 18.15 -43.43
C SER A 26 -29.60 17.97 -43.41
N TYR A 27 -29.12 17.05 -42.58
CA TYR A 27 -27.71 16.75 -42.42
C TYR A 27 -27.34 15.51 -43.22
N LEU A 28 -26.40 15.71 -44.15
CA LEU A 28 -25.86 14.68 -45.03
C LEU A 28 -24.48 14.27 -44.55
N LYS A 29 -24.29 12.98 -44.26
CA LYS A 29 -22.99 12.43 -43.92
C LYS A 29 -22.18 12.09 -45.17
N LEU A 30 -21.21 12.93 -45.47
CA LEU A 30 -20.36 12.81 -46.65
C LEU A 30 -19.00 12.21 -46.29
N GLY A 31 -18.49 11.31 -47.15
CA GLY A 31 -17.11 10.80 -47.05
C GLY A 31 -16.09 11.66 -47.80
N SER A 32 -16.55 12.54 -48.69
CA SER A 32 -15.76 13.51 -49.43
C SER A 32 -16.67 14.65 -49.90
N PHE A 33 -16.11 15.83 -50.17
CA PHE A 33 -16.85 16.96 -50.72
C PHE A 33 -17.04 16.81 -52.23
N SER A 34 -17.79 15.78 -52.65
CA SER A 34 -18.12 15.53 -54.05
C SER A 34 -19.62 15.28 -54.23
N PHE A 35 -20.13 15.55 -55.43
CA PHE A 35 -21.53 15.28 -55.75
C PHE A 35 -21.86 13.77 -55.71
N GLU A 36 -20.88 12.91 -55.99
CA GLU A 36 -21.00 11.46 -55.87
C GLU A 36 -21.24 11.03 -54.41
N ALA A 37 -20.54 11.66 -53.45
CA ALA A 37 -20.76 11.41 -52.04
C ALA A 37 -22.18 11.81 -51.60
N VAL A 38 -22.72 12.91 -52.15
CA VAL A 38 -24.10 13.33 -51.91
C VAL A 38 -25.09 12.30 -52.47
N LYS A 39 -24.92 11.85 -53.72
CA LYS A 39 -25.76 10.79 -54.31
C LYS A 39 -25.73 9.52 -53.47
N PHE A 40 -24.55 9.13 -53.00
CA PHE A 40 -24.40 7.96 -52.15
C PHE A 40 -25.12 8.13 -50.81
N ALA A 41 -24.99 9.29 -50.16
CA ALA A 41 -25.70 9.60 -48.92
C ALA A 41 -27.23 9.55 -49.09
N LEU A 42 -27.76 10.08 -50.19
CA LEU A 42 -29.20 10.05 -50.48
C LEU A 42 -29.73 8.64 -50.83
N ARG A 43 -28.88 7.77 -51.40
CA ARG A 43 -29.23 6.35 -51.65
C ARG A 43 -29.29 5.56 -50.34
N ASP A 44 -28.35 5.80 -49.44
CA ASP A 44 -28.29 5.20 -48.10
C ASP A 44 -28.87 6.15 -47.04
N LYS A 45 -30.09 6.62 -47.28
CA LYS A 45 -30.73 7.65 -46.46
C LYS A 45 -30.88 7.26 -44.99
N ALA A 46 -31.13 5.97 -44.71
CA ALA A 46 -31.34 5.47 -43.36
C ALA A 46 -30.11 5.68 -42.46
N SER A 47 -28.92 5.60 -43.05
CA SER A 47 -27.65 5.70 -42.34
C SER A 47 -26.99 7.07 -42.46
N ARG A 48 -27.32 7.85 -43.50
CA ARG A 48 -26.56 9.06 -43.89
C ARG A 48 -27.36 10.36 -43.95
N VAL A 49 -28.68 10.30 -43.82
CA VAL A 49 -29.56 11.48 -43.81
C VAL A 49 -30.22 11.57 -42.43
N ARG A 50 -30.15 12.76 -41.81
CA ARG A 50 -30.78 13.07 -40.52
C ARG A 50 -31.42 14.45 -40.56
N ALA A 51 -32.53 14.61 -39.84
CA ALA A 51 -33.15 15.92 -39.61
C ALA A 51 -32.38 16.75 -38.57
N GLU A 52 -31.63 16.08 -37.68
CA GLU A 52 -30.86 16.73 -36.61
C GLU A 52 -29.40 16.26 -36.64
N LEU A 53 -28.49 17.13 -36.18
CA LEU A 53 -27.08 16.79 -35.99
C LEU A 53 -26.94 15.66 -34.96
N PRO A 54 -26.21 14.57 -35.28
CA PRO A 54 -25.92 13.54 -34.30
C PRO A 54 -25.18 14.10 -33.10
N SER A 55 -25.68 13.82 -31.89
CA SER A 55 -24.96 14.06 -30.64
C SER A 55 -24.14 12.82 -30.26
N TYR A 56 -22.88 13.01 -29.92
CA TYR A 56 -21.97 11.95 -29.49
C TYR A 56 -21.83 11.98 -27.97
N LYS A 57 -22.03 10.83 -27.31
CA LYS A 57 -21.93 10.68 -25.85
C LYS A 57 -20.57 10.17 -25.37
N HIS A 58 -19.73 9.72 -26.30
CA HIS A 58 -18.37 9.26 -26.03
C HIS A 58 -17.35 10.37 -26.33
N SER A 59 -16.17 10.27 -25.71
CA SER A 59 -15.03 11.13 -26.05
C SER A 59 -14.38 10.67 -27.36
N TYR A 60 -13.89 11.60 -28.18
CA TYR A 60 -13.29 11.29 -29.47
C TYR A 60 -12.18 12.27 -29.87
N ILE A 61 -11.29 11.82 -30.76
CA ILE A 61 -10.26 12.66 -31.37
C ILE A 61 -10.86 13.33 -32.61
N GLN A 62 -10.75 14.64 -32.70
CA GLN A 62 -11.13 15.41 -33.89
C GLN A 62 -9.99 15.50 -34.89
N LYS A 63 -8.78 15.71 -34.39
CA LYS A 63 -7.65 16.07 -35.24
C LYS A 63 -6.33 15.65 -34.60
N ILE A 64 -5.40 15.22 -35.45
CA ILE A 64 -4.02 14.92 -35.07
C ILE A 64 -3.11 15.77 -35.95
N ARG A 65 -2.18 16.49 -35.33
CA ARG A 65 -1.14 17.27 -36.01
C ARG A 65 0.23 16.76 -35.61
N PHE A 66 1.09 16.57 -36.60
CA PHE A 66 2.48 16.17 -36.43
C PHE A 66 3.37 17.35 -36.81
N GLU A 67 4.24 17.79 -35.90
CA GLU A 67 5.17 18.89 -36.11
C GLU A 67 6.62 18.40 -35.93
N GLY A 68 7.56 18.97 -36.68
CA GLY A 68 8.99 18.60 -36.63
C GLY A 68 9.52 18.02 -37.94
N ALA A 69 10.76 17.53 -37.94
CA ALA A 69 11.46 17.03 -39.12
C ALA A 69 11.25 15.53 -39.39
N GLY A 70 10.34 14.89 -38.66
CA GLY A 70 10.03 13.47 -38.83
C GLY A 70 9.15 13.17 -40.04
N THR A 71 8.85 11.89 -40.28
CA THR A 71 8.25 11.41 -41.53
C THR A 71 6.86 11.96 -41.85
N LEU A 72 6.09 12.35 -40.83
CA LEU A 72 4.78 13.02 -41.00
C LEU A 72 4.82 14.48 -40.55
N GLY A 73 6.00 15.07 -40.38
CA GLY A 73 6.14 16.47 -39.99
C GLY A 73 5.38 17.42 -40.93
N GLY A 74 4.57 18.30 -40.37
CA GLY A 74 3.70 19.23 -41.10
C GLY A 74 2.37 18.62 -41.55
N THR A 75 2.08 17.36 -41.21
CA THR A 75 0.84 16.69 -41.60
C THR A 75 -0.26 16.90 -40.56
N GLU A 76 -1.48 17.09 -41.04
CA GLU A 76 -2.70 17.13 -40.25
C GLU A 76 -3.66 16.02 -40.71
N ILE A 77 -4.23 15.28 -39.76
CA ILE A 77 -5.24 14.24 -40.01
C ILE A 77 -6.50 14.64 -39.26
N CYS A 78 -7.58 14.93 -40.01
CA CYS A 78 -8.91 15.12 -39.45
C CYS A 78 -9.63 13.77 -39.34
N LEU A 79 -10.22 13.49 -38.19
CA LEU A 79 -10.90 12.23 -37.89
C LEU A 79 -12.41 12.44 -37.73
N SER A 80 -13.15 11.41 -38.11
CA SER A 80 -14.56 11.28 -37.77
C SER A 80 -14.71 10.94 -36.28
N PRO A 81 -15.76 11.42 -35.58
CA PRO A 81 -16.12 10.94 -34.24
C PRO A 81 -16.49 9.45 -34.18
N GLU A 82 -16.59 8.78 -35.33
CA GLU A 82 -16.98 7.38 -35.48
C GLU A 82 -15.79 6.51 -35.95
N LEU A 83 -16.05 5.51 -36.79
CA LEU A 83 -15.02 4.64 -37.33
C LEU A 83 -14.12 5.39 -38.32
N ASN A 84 -12.80 5.30 -38.07
CA ASN A 84 -11.77 5.76 -38.98
C ASN A 84 -10.94 4.57 -39.45
N THR A 85 -10.62 4.52 -40.75
CA THR A 85 -9.86 3.41 -41.33
C THR A 85 -8.69 3.95 -42.14
N LEU A 86 -7.47 3.59 -41.74
CA LEU A 86 -6.24 3.95 -42.45
C LEU A 86 -5.86 2.82 -43.43
N ILE A 87 -5.99 3.08 -44.74
CA ILE A 87 -5.72 2.11 -45.80
C ILE A 87 -4.49 2.55 -46.60
N GLY A 88 -3.61 1.62 -46.95
CA GLY A 88 -2.45 1.90 -47.79
C GLY A 88 -1.53 0.69 -47.93
N ILE A 89 -0.54 0.79 -48.83
CA ILE A 89 0.46 -0.26 -49.05
C ILE A 89 1.37 -0.50 -47.83
N ARG A 90 2.14 -1.58 -47.83
CA ARG A 90 3.14 -1.84 -46.77
C ARG A 90 4.15 -0.68 -46.73
N GLY A 91 4.51 -0.23 -45.52
CA GLY A 91 5.44 0.90 -45.32
C GLY A 91 4.81 2.29 -45.45
N SER A 92 3.50 2.41 -45.72
CA SER A 92 2.82 3.70 -45.89
C SER A 92 2.61 4.52 -44.61
N GLY A 93 3.22 4.15 -43.48
CA GLY A 93 3.14 4.90 -42.22
C GLY A 93 1.90 4.64 -41.32
N LYS A 94 1.03 3.68 -41.65
CA LYS A 94 -0.18 3.35 -40.84
C LYS A 94 0.14 3.06 -39.36
N SER A 95 1.08 2.15 -39.12
CA SER A 95 1.51 1.80 -37.76
C SER A 95 2.16 2.99 -37.06
N SER A 96 2.87 3.86 -37.79
CA SER A 96 3.47 5.07 -37.22
C SER A 96 2.39 6.03 -36.70
N VAL A 97 1.30 6.24 -37.44
CA VAL A 97 0.18 7.08 -36.97
C VAL A 97 -0.43 6.50 -35.70
N LEU A 98 -0.70 5.19 -35.69
CA LEU A 98 -1.28 4.49 -34.55
C LEU A 98 -0.40 4.58 -33.29
N GLU A 99 0.90 4.29 -33.43
CA GLU A 99 1.87 4.40 -32.33
C GLU A 99 2.09 5.85 -31.88
N GLY A 100 2.01 6.80 -32.81
CA GLY A 100 2.04 8.24 -32.50
C GLY A 100 0.86 8.67 -31.63
N VAL A 101 -0.35 8.19 -31.94
CA VAL A 101 -1.54 8.44 -31.11
C VAL A 101 -1.37 7.80 -29.74
N ARG A 102 -0.98 6.52 -29.66
CA ARG A 102 -0.69 5.84 -28.38
C ARG A 102 0.30 6.65 -27.54
N TYR A 103 1.39 7.10 -28.16
CA TYR A 103 2.41 7.91 -27.52
C TYR A 103 1.84 9.24 -27.01
N ALA A 104 1.14 10.00 -27.84
CA ALA A 104 0.56 11.28 -27.44
C ALA A 104 -0.47 11.14 -26.29
N LEU A 105 -1.24 10.05 -26.28
CA LEU A 105 -2.21 9.75 -25.22
C LEU A 105 -1.59 9.19 -23.94
N ASN A 106 -0.26 8.99 -23.93
CA ASN A 106 0.49 8.41 -22.83
C ASN A 106 -0.06 7.04 -22.39
N ILE A 107 -0.43 6.22 -23.37
CA ILE A 107 -0.85 4.84 -23.15
C ILE A 107 0.43 3.96 -23.05
N PRO A 108 0.67 3.32 -21.89
CA PRO A 108 1.81 2.43 -21.73
C PRO A 108 1.63 1.15 -22.56
N PHE A 109 2.74 0.43 -22.78
CA PHE A 109 2.65 -0.94 -23.28
C PHE A 109 2.13 -1.85 -22.16
N GLY A 110 1.29 -2.83 -22.51
CA GLY A 110 0.94 -3.91 -21.60
C GLY A 110 2.10 -4.89 -21.40
N ASP A 111 2.05 -5.69 -20.33
CA ASP A 111 3.07 -6.64 -19.87
C ASP A 111 3.52 -7.63 -20.94
N LYS A 112 2.64 -7.98 -21.89
CA LYS A 112 2.90 -8.94 -22.98
C LYS A 112 2.91 -8.28 -24.36
N SER A 113 3.11 -6.97 -24.44
CA SER A 113 3.17 -6.26 -25.72
C SER A 113 4.29 -6.80 -26.59
N SER A 114 3.96 -7.12 -27.84
CA SER A 114 4.94 -7.63 -28.81
C SER A 114 5.71 -6.48 -29.46
N ASP A 115 6.92 -6.75 -29.98
CA ASP A 115 7.67 -5.82 -30.83
C ASP A 115 7.86 -4.40 -30.22
N VAL A 116 8.05 -4.27 -28.90
CA VAL A 116 8.13 -2.97 -28.19
C VAL A 116 9.20 -2.05 -28.78
N GLU A 117 10.41 -2.56 -29.00
CA GLU A 117 11.50 -1.77 -29.60
C GLU A 117 11.15 -1.23 -30.98
N TYR A 118 10.45 -2.02 -31.79
CA TYR A 118 9.95 -1.58 -33.09
C TYR A 118 8.90 -0.47 -32.95
N LYS A 119 7.94 -0.63 -32.04
CA LYS A 119 6.88 0.36 -31.77
C LYS A 119 7.44 1.68 -31.26
N GLU A 120 8.41 1.63 -30.35
CA GLU A 120 9.13 2.83 -29.89
C GLU A 120 9.98 3.45 -31.01
N GLY A 121 10.64 2.62 -31.82
CA GLY A 121 11.37 3.05 -33.00
C GLY A 121 10.48 3.84 -33.96
N LEU A 122 9.25 3.38 -34.21
CA LEU A 122 8.29 4.08 -35.07
C LEU A 122 8.01 5.51 -34.56
N VAL A 123 7.83 5.70 -33.25
CA VAL A 123 7.60 7.03 -32.65
C VAL A 123 8.83 7.92 -32.81
N LYS A 124 10.04 7.38 -32.55
CA LYS A 124 11.30 8.11 -32.70
C LYS A 124 11.51 8.57 -34.16
N HIS A 125 11.22 7.71 -35.13
CA HIS A 125 11.30 8.05 -36.56
C HIS A 125 10.22 9.04 -37.01
N LEU A 126 9.01 8.90 -36.45
CA LEU A 126 7.86 9.76 -36.75
C LEU A 126 8.08 11.20 -36.32
N LEU A 127 8.68 11.42 -35.14
CA LEU A 127 8.84 12.76 -34.56
C LEU A 127 10.23 13.35 -34.77
N ARG A 128 11.28 12.52 -34.68
CA ARG A 128 12.69 12.96 -34.58
C ARG A 128 12.89 13.99 -33.46
N SER A 129 14.11 14.52 -33.34
CA SER A 129 14.44 15.50 -32.30
C SER A 129 13.54 16.74 -32.40
N GLY A 130 12.96 17.14 -31.28
CA GLY A 130 12.04 18.28 -31.17
C GLY A 130 10.66 18.08 -31.82
N GLY A 131 10.36 16.89 -32.34
CA GLY A 131 9.05 16.61 -32.91
C GLY A 131 7.94 16.58 -31.87
N LYS A 132 6.75 17.02 -32.27
CA LYS A 132 5.59 17.20 -31.40
C LYS A 132 4.33 16.64 -32.04
N ILE A 133 3.50 15.99 -31.24
CA ILE A 133 2.14 15.60 -31.62
C ILE A 133 1.16 16.49 -30.88
N THR A 134 0.18 17.03 -31.60
CA THR A 134 -0.95 17.76 -31.04
C THR A 134 -2.23 17.02 -31.40
N ILE A 135 -3.00 16.61 -30.40
CA ILE A 135 -4.31 15.95 -30.55
C ILE A 135 -5.39 16.91 -30.05
N ASP A 136 -6.32 17.28 -30.92
CA ASP A 136 -7.54 17.98 -30.53
C ASP A 136 -8.62 16.92 -30.26
N ALA A 137 -9.17 16.90 -29.05
CA ALA A 137 -10.12 15.90 -28.58
C ALA A 137 -11.33 16.56 -27.88
N ILE A 138 -12.47 15.88 -27.94
CA ILE A 138 -13.70 16.26 -27.25
C ILE A 138 -13.97 15.21 -26.16
N ASP A 139 -14.24 15.65 -24.93
CA ASP A 139 -14.59 14.75 -23.83
C ASP A 139 -16.07 14.28 -23.92
N ARG A 140 -16.50 13.44 -22.98
CA ARG A 140 -17.90 12.96 -22.91
C ARG A 140 -18.94 14.04 -22.65
N ARG A 141 -18.51 15.23 -22.23
CA ARG A 141 -19.36 16.40 -21.91
C ARG A 141 -19.41 17.39 -23.07
N GLY A 142 -18.70 17.13 -24.17
CA GLY A 142 -18.61 18.03 -25.32
C GLY A 142 -17.54 19.12 -25.16
N GLN A 143 -16.72 19.08 -24.11
CA GLN A 143 -15.67 20.06 -23.86
C GLN A 143 -14.46 19.80 -24.75
N PRO A 144 -13.95 20.81 -25.48
CA PRO A 144 -12.73 20.68 -26.26
C PRO A 144 -11.47 20.75 -25.39
N TYR A 145 -10.54 19.85 -25.69
CA TYR A 145 -9.21 19.76 -25.11
C TYR A 145 -8.16 19.64 -26.21
N GLN A 146 -6.94 20.05 -25.91
CA GLN A 146 -5.79 19.83 -26.76
C GLN A 146 -4.67 19.18 -25.97
N ILE A 147 -4.27 17.98 -26.39
CA ILE A 147 -3.14 17.24 -25.81
C ILE A 147 -1.92 17.53 -26.68
N ARG A 148 -0.83 17.99 -26.08
CA ARG A 148 0.45 18.23 -26.78
C ARG A 148 1.53 17.37 -26.16
N ARG A 149 2.30 16.66 -26.98
CA ARG A 149 3.43 15.88 -26.49
C ARG A 149 4.64 16.04 -27.39
N ILE A 150 5.74 16.52 -26.82
CA ILE A 150 7.05 16.59 -27.46
C ILE A 150 7.78 15.25 -27.25
N LEU A 151 8.56 14.79 -28.23
CA LEU A 151 9.35 13.57 -28.11
C LEU A 151 10.29 13.65 -26.89
N GLY A 152 10.15 12.68 -25.98
CA GLY A 152 10.89 12.58 -24.72
C GLY A 152 10.16 13.18 -23.51
N GLU A 153 9.15 14.01 -23.74
CA GLU A 153 8.44 14.73 -22.68
C GLU A 153 7.13 14.03 -22.25
N ARG A 154 6.56 14.51 -21.14
CA ARG A 154 5.20 14.15 -20.72
C ARG A 154 4.16 14.90 -21.55
N PRO A 155 2.93 14.36 -21.73
CA PRO A 155 1.87 15.10 -22.40
C PRO A 155 1.38 16.27 -21.54
N ASP A 156 1.15 17.40 -22.20
CA ASP A 156 0.49 18.58 -21.65
C ASP A 156 -0.95 18.65 -22.15
N VAL A 157 -1.88 19.03 -21.27
CA VAL A 157 -3.29 19.22 -21.60
C VAL A 157 -3.63 20.71 -21.58
N TYR A 158 -4.29 21.20 -22.63
CA TYR A 158 -4.72 22.59 -22.77
C TYR A 158 -6.23 22.66 -22.92
N VAL A 159 -6.83 23.68 -22.28
CA VAL A 159 -8.23 24.07 -22.44
C VAL A 159 -8.26 25.54 -22.84
N ASN A 160 -8.91 25.87 -23.95
CA ASN A 160 -8.95 27.24 -24.49
C ASN A 160 -7.55 27.90 -24.62
N GLY A 161 -6.53 27.10 -24.95
CA GLY A 161 -5.14 27.57 -25.07
C GLY A 161 -4.37 27.72 -23.76
N GLN A 162 -4.99 27.49 -22.60
CA GLN A 162 -4.34 27.52 -21.29
C GLN A 162 -3.94 26.12 -20.83
N LEU A 163 -2.69 25.97 -20.38
CA LEU A 163 -2.18 24.72 -19.81
C LEU A 163 -2.95 24.36 -18.53
N GLN A 164 -3.33 23.10 -18.40
CA GLN A 164 -4.03 22.54 -17.24
C GLN A 164 -3.18 21.44 -16.59
N PRO A 165 -2.30 21.79 -15.63
CA PRO A 165 -1.44 20.82 -14.96
C PRO A 165 -2.27 19.76 -14.21
N GLY A 166 -1.83 18.50 -14.29
CA GLY A 166 -2.44 17.39 -13.54
C GLY A 166 -3.73 16.82 -14.14
N VAL A 167 -4.25 17.37 -15.24
CA VAL A 167 -5.41 16.79 -15.92
C VAL A 167 -5.03 15.46 -16.58
N SER A 168 -5.79 14.41 -16.26
CA SER A 168 -5.57 13.06 -16.77
C SER A 168 -6.06 12.91 -18.22
N VAL A 169 -5.13 12.60 -19.13
CA VAL A 169 -5.44 12.39 -20.56
C VAL A 169 -6.42 11.23 -20.77
N ARG A 170 -6.26 10.13 -20.02
CA ARG A 170 -6.97 8.86 -20.22
C ARG A 170 -8.24 8.69 -19.38
N GLU A 171 -8.48 9.59 -18.43
CA GLU A 171 -9.71 9.56 -17.62
C GLU A 171 -10.62 10.76 -17.91
N THR A 172 -10.02 11.94 -18.12
CA THR A 172 -10.75 13.20 -18.31
C THR A 172 -10.95 13.53 -19.79
N VAL A 173 -9.88 13.52 -20.60
CA VAL A 173 -9.94 13.98 -22.00
C VAL A 173 -10.50 12.90 -22.94
N LEU A 174 -9.81 11.78 -23.07
CA LEU A 174 -10.31 10.58 -23.75
C LEU A 174 -10.54 9.53 -22.68
N HIS A 175 -11.80 9.17 -22.44
CA HIS A 175 -12.14 8.26 -21.37
C HIS A 175 -11.80 6.81 -21.75
N GLN A 176 -10.90 6.20 -20.98
CA GLN A 176 -10.49 4.79 -21.06
C GLN A 176 -10.16 4.31 -22.50
N PRO A 177 -9.19 4.94 -23.19
CA PRO A 177 -8.83 4.54 -24.54
C PRO A 177 -8.14 3.17 -24.52
N ILE A 178 -8.68 2.22 -25.28
CA ILE A 178 -8.10 0.88 -25.42
C ILE A 178 -7.16 0.84 -26.62
N TYR A 179 -5.99 0.25 -26.42
CA TYR A 179 -4.93 0.20 -27.42
C TYR A 179 -4.50 -1.24 -27.74
N PHE A 180 -4.46 -1.55 -29.04
CA PHE A 180 -3.85 -2.76 -29.57
C PHE A 180 -2.92 -2.41 -30.72
N GLY A 181 -1.63 -2.66 -30.52
CA GLY A 181 -0.61 -2.46 -31.54
C GLY A 181 -0.47 -3.66 -32.45
N GLN A 182 0.49 -3.54 -33.37
CA GLN A 182 0.81 -4.62 -34.30
C GLN A 182 1.13 -5.92 -33.52
N LYS A 183 0.50 -7.02 -33.96
CA LYS A 183 0.57 -8.39 -33.38
C LYS A 183 0.05 -8.57 -31.96
N ASP A 184 -0.48 -7.54 -31.31
CA ASP A 184 -0.89 -7.66 -29.90
C ASP A 184 -2.11 -8.59 -29.73
N LEU A 185 -3.03 -8.65 -30.69
CA LEU A 185 -4.20 -9.53 -30.64
C LEU A 185 -3.95 -10.97 -31.11
N SER A 186 -2.80 -11.23 -31.75
CA SER A 186 -2.45 -12.56 -32.27
C SER A 186 -1.59 -13.39 -31.31
N SER A 187 -1.23 -12.83 -30.15
CA SER A 187 -0.43 -13.52 -29.14
C SER A 187 -1.33 -14.47 -28.33
N THR A 188 -1.12 -15.78 -28.45
CA THR A 188 -1.86 -16.80 -27.68
C THR A 188 -0.99 -17.41 -26.58
N GLY A 189 0.07 -16.71 -26.16
CA GLY A 189 0.99 -17.17 -25.12
C GLY A 189 0.40 -17.04 -23.71
N ALA A 190 0.93 -17.81 -22.76
CA ALA A 190 0.53 -17.74 -21.36
C ALA A 190 0.62 -16.29 -20.81
N GLY A 191 -0.48 -15.81 -20.23
CA GLY A 191 -0.59 -14.47 -19.67
C GLY A 191 -1.17 -13.42 -20.62
N PHE A 192 -1.58 -13.79 -21.84
CA PHE A 192 -2.31 -12.91 -22.75
C PHE A 192 -3.68 -12.51 -22.16
N GLU A 193 -4.41 -13.46 -21.56
CA GLU A 193 -5.71 -13.20 -20.94
C GLU A 193 -5.59 -12.19 -19.80
N LYS A 194 -4.52 -12.31 -19.01
CA LYS A 194 -4.20 -11.35 -17.96
C LYS A 194 -3.91 -9.96 -18.54
N ASP A 195 -3.05 -9.87 -19.55
CA ASP A 195 -2.72 -8.59 -20.22
C ASP A 195 -3.96 -7.91 -20.82
N LEU A 196 -4.91 -8.70 -21.36
CA LEU A 196 -6.18 -8.20 -21.87
C LEU A 196 -7.06 -7.65 -20.74
N ILE A 197 -7.18 -8.36 -19.62
CA ILE A 197 -7.89 -7.87 -18.43
C ILE A 197 -7.23 -6.57 -17.91
N GLU A 198 -5.91 -6.49 -17.86
CA GLU A 198 -5.21 -5.27 -17.43
C GLU A 198 -5.49 -4.08 -18.36
N LYS A 199 -5.52 -4.29 -19.67
CA LYS A 199 -5.83 -3.24 -20.65
C LYS A 199 -7.27 -2.74 -20.58
N LEU A 200 -8.22 -3.62 -20.25
CA LEU A 200 -9.64 -3.29 -20.20
C LEU A 200 -10.06 -2.75 -18.83
N LEU A 201 -9.53 -3.34 -17.75
CA LEU A 201 -10.03 -3.16 -16.39
C LEU A 201 -8.96 -2.83 -15.35
N GLY A 202 -7.67 -2.85 -15.71
CA GLY A 202 -6.58 -2.68 -14.76
C GLY A 202 -6.72 -1.45 -13.87
N GLU A 203 -7.06 -0.30 -14.45
CA GLU A 203 -7.29 0.95 -13.69
C GLU A 203 -8.50 0.86 -12.74
N ALA A 204 -9.58 0.19 -13.16
CA ALA A 204 -10.77 0.00 -12.32
C ALA A 204 -10.52 -0.97 -11.14
N LEU A 205 -9.59 -1.92 -11.30
CA LEU A 205 -9.26 -2.93 -10.28
C LEU A 205 -8.24 -2.44 -9.24
N VAL A 206 -7.54 -1.32 -9.48
CA VAL A 206 -6.53 -0.76 -8.56
C VAL A 206 -7.04 -0.63 -7.12
N PRO A 207 -8.21 -0.03 -6.84
CA PRO A 207 -8.68 0.16 -5.46
C PRO A 207 -8.91 -1.16 -4.72
N VAL A 208 -9.47 -2.17 -5.39
CA VAL A 208 -9.71 -3.50 -4.82
C VAL A 208 -8.38 -4.23 -4.57
N ARG A 209 -7.47 -4.21 -5.54
CA ARG A 209 -6.15 -4.85 -5.41
C ARG A 209 -5.30 -4.26 -4.30
N GLN A 210 -5.38 -2.94 -4.07
CA GLN A 210 -4.73 -2.30 -2.92
C GLN A 210 -5.29 -2.83 -1.59
N LYS A 211 -6.61 -2.99 -1.47
CA LYS A 211 -7.21 -3.60 -0.27
C LYS A 211 -6.78 -5.07 -0.09
N ILE A 212 -6.69 -5.83 -1.19
CA ILE A 212 -6.23 -7.23 -1.17
C ILE A 212 -4.82 -7.31 -0.61
N GLU A 213 -3.87 -6.51 -1.09
CA GLU A 213 -2.49 -6.55 -0.59
C GLU A 213 -2.38 -6.12 0.87
N GLN A 214 -3.15 -5.12 1.30
CA GLN A 214 -3.22 -4.73 2.71
C GLN A 214 -3.78 -5.86 3.60
N ALA A 215 -4.85 -6.53 3.17
CA ALA A 215 -5.42 -7.67 3.89
C ALA A 215 -4.44 -8.86 3.94
N ARG A 216 -3.74 -9.14 2.82
CA ARG A 216 -2.71 -10.17 2.76
C ARG A 216 -1.58 -9.90 3.75
N GLN A 217 -1.11 -8.65 3.85
CA GLN A 217 -0.08 -8.28 4.82
C GLN A 217 -0.54 -8.52 6.26
N ARG A 218 -1.78 -8.13 6.59
CA ARG A 218 -2.38 -8.39 7.92
C ARG A 218 -2.42 -9.88 8.25
N VAL A 219 -2.79 -10.74 7.29
CA VAL A 219 -2.76 -12.20 7.45
C VAL A 219 -1.34 -12.72 7.72
N VAL A 220 -0.35 -12.25 6.95
CA VAL A 220 1.06 -12.63 7.14
C VAL A 220 1.57 -12.24 8.53
N ASP A 221 1.25 -11.03 8.97
CA ASP A 221 1.66 -10.52 10.28
C ASP A 221 1.02 -11.32 11.42
N ALA A 222 -0.28 -11.62 11.32
CA ALA A 222 -0.98 -12.48 12.28
C ALA A 222 -0.37 -13.88 12.36
N ILE A 223 -0.08 -14.52 11.22
CA ILE A 223 0.58 -15.84 11.18
C ILE A 223 1.96 -15.78 11.85
N ASN A 224 2.73 -14.73 11.59
CA ASN A 224 4.06 -14.57 12.18
C ASN A 224 3.99 -14.38 13.70
N GLN A 225 3.00 -13.65 14.20
CA GLN A 225 2.76 -13.49 15.64
C GLN A 225 2.33 -14.82 16.28
N ILE A 226 1.42 -15.56 15.66
CA ILE A 226 0.96 -16.89 16.12
C ILE A 226 2.13 -17.87 16.20
N LYS A 227 3.00 -17.92 15.19
CA LYS A 227 4.19 -18.79 15.19
C LYS A 227 5.15 -18.52 16.36
N ARG A 228 5.27 -17.26 16.80
CA ARG A 228 6.09 -16.90 17.97
C ARG A 228 5.46 -17.45 19.26
N LEU A 229 4.13 -17.41 19.37
CA LEU A 229 3.39 -17.85 20.54
C LEU A 229 3.27 -19.37 20.66
N THR A 230 3.27 -20.16 19.57
CA THR A 230 3.22 -21.63 19.64
C THR A 230 4.38 -22.23 20.45
N ARG A 231 5.55 -21.56 20.49
CA ARG A 231 6.70 -21.97 21.32
C ARG A 231 6.45 -21.81 22.83
N ALA A 232 5.47 -20.99 23.23
CA ALA A 232 5.13 -20.71 24.63
C ALA A 232 4.31 -21.85 25.26
N ALA A 233 3.49 -22.57 24.48
CA ALA A 233 2.62 -23.64 24.98
C ALA A 233 3.40 -24.84 25.54
N THR A 234 4.46 -25.28 24.85
CA THR A 234 5.35 -26.35 25.32
C THR A 234 6.09 -25.94 26.60
N GLN A 235 6.57 -24.70 26.66
CA GLN A 235 7.22 -24.17 27.87
C GLN A 235 6.28 -24.13 29.08
N LYS A 236 4.99 -23.81 28.87
CA LYS A 236 3.99 -23.80 29.95
C LYS A 236 3.86 -25.17 30.62
N GLN A 237 3.81 -26.23 29.83
CA GLN A 237 3.66 -27.59 30.35
C GLN A 237 4.87 -28.02 31.20
N GLU A 238 6.09 -27.64 30.77
CA GLU A 238 7.31 -27.85 31.54
C GLU A 238 7.31 -27.08 32.87
N TRP A 239 6.91 -25.80 32.85
CA TRP A 239 6.82 -24.98 34.07
C TRP A 239 5.74 -25.47 35.02
N LEU A 240 4.62 -25.99 34.52
CA LEU A 240 3.57 -26.58 35.34
C LEU A 240 4.07 -27.83 36.07
N GLN A 241 4.82 -28.70 35.39
CA GLN A 241 5.43 -29.88 36.00
C GLN A 241 6.47 -29.50 37.07
N LYS A 242 7.34 -28.52 36.76
CA LYS A 242 8.31 -27.99 37.74
C LYS A 242 7.62 -27.43 38.98
N LYS A 243 6.51 -26.71 38.81
CA LYS A 243 5.70 -26.19 39.92
C LYS A 243 5.13 -27.33 40.77
N GLN A 244 4.49 -28.32 40.16
CA GLN A 244 3.88 -29.44 40.87
C GLN A 244 4.92 -30.25 41.67
N ASP A 245 6.08 -30.53 41.07
CA ASP A 245 7.19 -31.22 41.75
C ASP A 245 7.72 -30.39 42.93
N ALA A 246 7.89 -29.07 42.74
CA ALA A 246 8.32 -28.17 43.80
C ALA A 246 7.29 -28.09 44.95
N GLU A 247 6.00 -27.96 44.66
CA GLU A 247 4.92 -27.96 45.66
C GLU A 247 4.87 -29.27 46.46
N PHE A 248 5.00 -30.42 45.78
CA PHE A 248 5.00 -31.71 46.42
C PHE A 248 6.17 -31.86 47.39
N LYS A 249 7.39 -31.49 46.95
CA LYS A 249 8.58 -31.49 47.81
C LYS A 249 8.43 -30.52 48.98
N LEU A 250 7.88 -29.31 48.76
CA LEU A 250 7.69 -28.30 49.82
C LEU A 250 6.72 -28.76 50.92
N LYS A 251 5.68 -29.55 50.61
CA LYS A 251 4.74 -30.10 51.62
C LYS A 251 5.46 -30.98 52.65
N PHE A 252 6.51 -31.71 52.25
CA PHE A 252 7.33 -32.50 53.17
C PHE A 252 8.04 -31.61 54.19
N TYR A 253 8.60 -30.47 53.78
CA TYR A 253 9.24 -29.52 54.69
C TYR A 253 8.25 -28.78 55.61
N GLN A 254 7.01 -28.54 55.15
CA GLN A 254 5.95 -27.95 55.97
C GLN A 254 5.57 -28.85 57.15
N GLN A 255 5.48 -30.16 56.93
CA GLN A 255 5.17 -31.15 57.98
C GLN A 255 6.22 -31.19 59.10
N HIS A 256 7.45 -30.75 58.82
CA HIS A 256 8.56 -30.69 59.76
C HIS A 256 8.80 -29.30 60.37
N GLY A 257 7.91 -28.32 60.17
CA GLY A 257 8.00 -26.99 60.81
C GLY A 257 9.16 -26.10 60.32
N VAL A 258 9.81 -26.50 59.22
CA VAL A 258 10.96 -25.80 58.62
C VAL A 258 10.56 -24.42 58.10
N GLU A 259 9.34 -24.30 57.56
CA GLU A 259 8.82 -23.06 56.97
C GLU A 259 8.77 -21.91 57.99
N THR A 260 8.21 -22.13 59.18
CA THR A 260 8.08 -21.07 60.20
C THR A 260 9.41 -20.53 60.71
N LYS A 261 10.46 -21.36 60.72
CA LYS A 261 11.78 -20.98 61.25
C LYS A 261 12.64 -20.27 60.19
N LEU A 262 12.46 -20.61 58.91
CA LEU A 262 13.17 -19.97 57.79
C LEU A 262 12.38 -18.82 57.13
N GLN A 263 11.13 -18.58 57.54
CA GLN A 263 10.22 -17.61 56.92
C GLN A 263 10.84 -16.22 56.78
N LYS A 264 11.46 -15.70 57.85
CA LYS A 264 12.12 -14.38 57.83
C LYS A 264 13.20 -14.31 56.74
N GLN A 265 13.98 -15.36 56.54
CA GLN A 265 15.01 -15.40 55.51
C GLN A 265 14.41 -15.51 54.11
N ILE A 266 13.35 -16.30 53.96
CA ILE A 266 12.62 -16.50 52.69
C ILE A 266 11.94 -15.20 52.25
N ASP A 267 11.34 -14.46 53.18
CA ASP A 267 10.71 -13.17 52.89
C ASP A 267 11.74 -12.16 52.39
N PHE A 268 12.91 -12.07 53.03
CA PHE A 268 14.02 -11.24 52.54
C PHE A 268 14.51 -11.67 51.15
N GLU A 269 14.61 -12.98 50.88
CA GLU A 269 14.97 -13.50 49.54
C GLU A 269 13.89 -13.23 48.49
N ARG A 270 12.61 -13.27 48.86
CA ARG A 270 11.49 -12.95 47.98
C ARG A 270 11.45 -11.45 47.65
N ASP A 271 11.64 -10.61 48.65
CA ASP A 271 11.63 -9.16 48.50
C ASP A 271 12.83 -8.67 47.67
N GLU A 272 14.01 -9.28 47.85
CA GLU A 272 15.19 -9.03 47.01
C GLU A 272 14.90 -9.36 45.54
N ARG A 273 14.34 -10.56 45.27
CA ARG A 273 13.99 -10.99 43.92
C ARG A 273 12.92 -10.09 43.30
N LYS A 274 11.93 -9.65 44.09
CA LYS A 274 10.89 -8.73 43.62
C LYS A 274 11.47 -7.37 43.24
N ALA A 275 12.38 -6.83 44.06
CA ALA A 275 13.06 -5.57 43.77
C ALA A 275 13.95 -5.68 42.52
N GLN A 276 14.70 -6.78 42.35
CA GLN A 276 15.46 -7.06 41.14
C GLN A 276 14.58 -7.09 39.89
N GLN A 277 13.41 -7.72 39.97
CA GLN A 277 12.45 -7.78 38.85
C GLN A 277 11.86 -6.43 38.49
N ILE A 278 11.55 -5.59 39.48
CA ILE A 278 11.07 -4.22 39.23
C ILE A 278 12.14 -3.42 38.48
N ILE A 279 13.40 -3.56 38.88
CA ILE A 279 14.55 -2.91 38.20
C ILE A 279 14.71 -3.45 36.77
N GLN A 280 14.70 -4.78 36.57
CA GLN A 280 14.78 -5.38 35.23
C GLN A 280 13.62 -4.93 34.32
N GLY A 281 12.40 -4.83 34.86
CA GLY A 281 11.26 -4.31 34.11
C GLY A 281 11.44 -2.85 33.69
N ALA A 282 11.98 -2.02 34.57
CA ALA A 282 12.30 -0.62 34.27
C ALA A 282 13.45 -0.50 33.24
N GLU A 283 14.48 -1.33 33.34
CA GLU A 283 15.58 -1.41 32.37
C GLU A 283 15.08 -1.82 30.98
N HIS A 284 14.20 -2.83 30.91
CA HIS A 284 13.61 -3.28 29.66
C HIS A 284 12.74 -2.18 29.03
N TYR A 285 11.89 -1.51 29.81
CA TYR A 285 11.10 -0.37 29.35
C TYR A 285 11.98 0.74 28.74
N LEU A 286 13.08 1.12 29.41
CA LEU A 286 14.00 2.14 28.90
C LEU A 286 14.77 1.66 27.66
N SER A 287 15.12 0.38 27.58
CA SER A 287 15.76 -0.21 26.40
C SER A 287 14.85 -0.15 25.17
N GLU A 288 13.56 -0.49 25.31
CA GLU A 288 12.59 -0.40 24.21
C GLU A 288 12.41 1.06 23.75
N LEU A 289 12.30 2.01 24.70
CA LEU A 289 12.26 3.44 24.36
C LEU A 289 13.54 3.92 23.67
N ASN A 290 14.71 3.46 24.11
CA ASN A 290 15.98 3.83 23.48
C ASN A 290 16.09 3.25 22.06
N SER A 291 15.61 2.01 21.83
CA SER A 291 15.53 1.43 20.48
C SER A 291 14.57 2.21 19.59
N PHE A 292 13.42 2.64 20.12
CA PHE A 292 12.49 3.51 19.40
C PHE A 292 13.19 4.82 18.98
N VAL A 293 13.87 5.50 19.91
CA VAL A 293 14.65 6.71 19.60
C VAL A 293 15.69 6.43 18.51
N ALA A 294 16.48 5.36 18.63
CA ALA A 294 17.50 5.02 17.65
C ALA A 294 16.94 4.76 16.23
N SER A 295 15.73 4.17 16.13
CA SER A 295 15.12 3.85 14.84
C SER A 295 14.62 5.06 14.05
N PHE A 296 14.31 6.18 14.72
CA PHE A 296 13.71 7.36 14.09
C PHE A 296 14.63 8.59 14.10
N GLU A 297 15.72 8.60 14.88
CA GLU A 297 16.57 9.79 15.06
C GLU A 297 17.17 10.30 13.72
N ASP A 298 17.73 9.41 12.91
CA ASP A 298 18.36 9.79 11.64
C ASP A 298 17.32 10.23 10.61
N GLU A 299 16.20 9.52 10.49
CA GLU A 299 15.15 9.85 9.53
C GLU A 299 14.56 11.24 9.82
N LEU A 300 14.20 11.50 11.08
CA LEU A 300 13.60 12.77 11.47
C LEU A 300 14.56 13.95 11.27
N LYS A 301 15.84 13.78 11.60
CA LYS A 301 16.85 14.85 11.48
C LYS A 301 17.28 15.08 10.03
N ASN A 302 17.39 14.03 9.21
CA ASN A 302 17.82 14.16 7.82
C ASN A 302 16.79 14.87 6.94
N GLN A 303 15.49 14.72 7.22
CA GLN A 303 14.44 15.44 6.47
C GLN A 303 14.58 16.96 6.58
N ALA A 304 15.07 17.47 7.72
CA ALA A 304 15.30 18.91 7.93
C ALA A 304 16.49 19.48 7.13
N LEU A 305 17.29 18.64 6.48
CA LEU A 305 18.44 19.08 5.65
C LEU A 305 18.05 19.43 4.21
N TYR A 306 16.81 19.16 3.81
CA TYR A 306 16.36 19.41 2.44
C TYR A 306 16.35 20.91 2.12
N LYS A 307 16.88 21.27 0.94
CA LYS A 307 16.86 22.63 0.40
C LYS A 307 16.25 22.63 -1.00
N SER A 308 15.30 23.53 -1.22
CA SER A 308 14.64 23.65 -2.52
C SER A 308 15.36 24.67 -3.38
N ALA A 309 15.72 24.29 -4.61
CA ALA A 309 16.33 25.21 -5.57
C ALA A 309 15.37 26.32 -6.05
N GLN A 310 14.06 26.15 -5.85
CA GLN A 310 13.03 27.04 -6.43
C GLN A 310 12.03 27.57 -5.38
N ASN A 311 11.79 26.83 -4.29
CA ASN A 311 10.73 27.13 -3.32
C ASN A 311 11.28 27.32 -1.89
N GLN A 312 12.43 27.97 -1.76
CA GLN A 312 13.15 28.07 -0.48
C GLN A 312 12.30 28.70 0.63
N THR A 313 11.60 29.79 0.36
CA THR A 313 10.76 30.51 1.33
C THR A 313 9.65 29.64 1.94
N PHE A 314 9.02 28.76 1.14
CA PHE A 314 8.01 27.83 1.66
C PHE A 314 8.66 26.79 2.57
N PHE A 315 9.77 26.18 2.14
CA PHE A 315 10.43 25.14 2.92
C PHE A 315 11.05 25.69 4.20
N ASP A 316 11.53 26.93 4.21
CA ASP A 316 12.02 27.59 5.42
C ASP A 316 10.90 27.69 6.48
N ASP A 317 9.70 28.15 6.10
CA ASP A 317 8.53 28.24 6.99
C ASP A 317 7.98 26.85 7.40
N PHE A 318 7.92 25.92 6.45
CA PHE A 318 7.54 24.53 6.71
C PHE A 318 8.44 23.87 7.75
N PHE A 319 9.77 24.06 7.63
CA PHE A 319 10.72 23.48 8.57
C PHE A 319 10.73 24.17 9.94
N LEU A 320 10.28 25.43 10.06
CA LEU A 320 10.02 26.04 11.37
C LEU A 320 8.92 25.31 12.13
N THR A 321 7.86 24.88 11.45
CA THR A 321 6.81 24.06 12.08
C THR A 321 7.32 22.65 12.38
N TYR A 322 8.07 22.04 11.46
CA TYR A 322 8.67 20.72 11.65
C TYR A 322 9.62 20.64 12.85
N GLN A 323 10.30 21.74 13.20
CA GLN A 323 11.14 21.81 14.41
C GLN A 323 10.37 21.51 15.71
N GLN A 324 9.07 21.80 15.78
CA GLN A 324 8.26 21.48 16.96
C GLN A 324 8.15 19.96 17.17
N LEU A 325 8.08 19.20 16.08
CA LEU A 325 8.06 17.73 16.11
C LEU A 325 9.42 17.16 16.54
N ILE A 326 10.52 17.73 16.03
CA ILE A 326 11.88 17.37 16.46
C ILE A 326 12.06 17.65 17.96
N ALA A 327 11.61 18.81 18.45
CA ALA A 327 11.70 19.15 19.87
C ALA A 327 10.90 18.17 20.76
N GLY A 328 9.72 17.74 20.31
CA GLY A 328 8.94 16.69 20.98
C GLY A 328 9.71 15.36 21.05
N PHE A 329 10.36 14.97 19.96
CA PHE A 329 11.20 13.78 19.91
C PHE A 329 12.44 13.87 20.83
N ASP A 330 13.12 15.02 20.87
CA ASP A 330 14.24 15.24 21.79
C ASP A 330 13.80 15.18 23.27
N GLY A 331 12.55 15.56 23.58
CA GLY A 331 11.95 15.37 24.91
C GLY A 331 11.85 13.90 25.32
N ILE A 332 11.56 12.99 24.38
CA ILE A 332 11.57 11.54 24.62
C ILE A 332 12.99 11.07 24.95
N LYS A 333 13.99 11.57 24.22
CA LYS A 333 15.41 11.27 24.49
C LYS A 333 15.84 11.71 25.89
N GLN A 334 15.39 12.88 26.35
CA GLN A 334 15.63 13.33 27.73
C GLN A 334 14.92 12.45 28.77
N THR A 335 13.72 11.94 28.45
CA THR A 335 13.00 11.01 29.32
C THR A 335 13.75 9.69 29.49
N VAL A 336 14.40 9.18 28.43
CA VAL A 336 15.26 7.99 28.51
C VAL A 336 16.47 8.22 29.42
N LEU A 337 17.17 9.36 29.26
CA LEU A 337 18.33 9.72 30.08
C LEU A 337 17.99 9.85 31.58
N THR A 338 16.91 10.58 31.88
CA THR A 338 16.42 10.74 33.27
C THR A 338 15.92 9.41 33.84
N GLY A 339 15.28 8.57 33.02
CA GLY A 339 14.91 7.21 33.38
C GLY A 339 16.10 6.35 33.80
N HIS A 340 17.20 6.36 33.03
CA HIS A 340 18.41 5.60 33.38
C HIS A 340 19.01 6.06 34.71
N SER A 341 19.01 7.37 34.98
CA SER A 341 19.46 7.90 36.28
C SER A 341 18.58 7.41 37.44
N THR A 342 17.27 7.29 37.22
CA THR A 342 16.31 6.77 38.22
C THR A 342 16.54 5.28 38.48
N VAL A 343 16.78 4.49 37.44
CA VAL A 343 17.13 3.07 37.57
C VAL A 343 18.43 2.90 38.36
N ALA A 344 19.44 3.73 38.12
CA ALA A 344 20.69 3.71 38.91
C ALA A 344 20.44 3.98 40.41
N LEU A 345 19.54 4.91 40.75
CA LEU A 345 19.14 5.15 42.15
C LEU A 345 18.38 3.95 42.75
N LEU A 346 17.54 3.27 41.97
CA LEU A 346 16.87 2.04 42.41
C LEU A 346 17.88 0.91 42.67
N GLN A 347 18.89 0.76 41.81
CA GLN A 347 19.98 -0.19 42.00
C GLN A 347 20.79 0.11 43.27
N GLN A 348 21.07 1.38 43.58
CA GLN A 348 21.70 1.77 44.84
C GLN A 348 20.85 1.40 46.06
N LYS A 349 19.52 1.63 46.00
CA LYS A 349 18.60 1.20 47.07
C LYS A 349 18.60 -0.32 47.24
N LEU A 350 18.59 -1.08 46.14
CA LEU A 350 18.70 -2.55 46.19
C LEU A 350 20.02 -2.97 46.83
N PHE A 351 21.13 -2.33 46.48
CA PHE A 351 22.44 -2.62 47.10
C PHE A 351 22.41 -2.40 48.62
N SER A 352 21.80 -1.30 49.09
CA SER A 352 21.65 -1.05 50.53
C SER A 352 20.78 -2.10 51.23
N PHE A 353 19.73 -2.60 50.55
CA PHE A 353 18.88 -3.68 51.05
C PHE A 353 19.64 -5.01 51.15
N VAL A 354 20.47 -5.33 50.15
CA VAL A 354 21.35 -6.50 50.16
C VAL A 354 22.36 -6.43 51.32
N GLN A 355 22.91 -5.25 51.60
CA GLN A 355 23.80 -5.07 52.76
C GLN A 355 23.07 -5.30 54.10
N GLN A 356 21.83 -4.82 54.25
CA GLN A 356 21.01 -5.09 55.44
C GLN A 356 20.76 -6.59 55.62
N LYS A 357 20.43 -7.30 54.53
CA LYS A 357 20.29 -8.76 54.54
C LYS A 357 21.60 -9.44 54.94
N GLN A 358 22.74 -8.93 54.49
CA GLN A 358 24.06 -9.49 54.79
C GLN A 358 24.47 -9.31 56.26
N ALA A 359 24.03 -8.23 56.92
CA ALA A 359 24.22 -8.04 58.36
C ALA A 359 23.47 -9.09 59.19
N LEU A 360 22.36 -9.62 58.68
CA LEU A 360 21.57 -10.68 59.32
C LEU A 360 22.07 -12.10 58.98
N LYS A 361 23.17 -12.23 58.22
CA LYS A 361 23.67 -13.52 57.72
C LYS A 361 24.07 -14.50 58.83
N GLU A 362 24.69 -14.01 59.91
CA GLU A 362 25.04 -14.85 61.06
C GLU A 362 23.79 -15.31 61.83
N GLU A 363 22.78 -14.44 62.01
CA GLU A 363 21.48 -14.79 62.60
C GLU A 363 20.81 -15.92 61.79
N PHE A 364 20.81 -15.79 60.46
CA PHE A 364 20.28 -16.83 59.57
C PHE A 364 21.08 -18.14 59.64
N ALA A 365 22.41 -18.07 59.70
CA ALA A 365 23.27 -19.25 59.80
C ALA A 365 23.10 -19.98 61.15
N GLU A 366 22.88 -19.27 62.25
CA GLU A 366 22.55 -19.87 63.55
C GLU A 366 21.20 -20.60 63.52
N ILE A 367 20.18 -19.99 62.91
CA ILE A 367 18.86 -20.60 62.74
C ILE A 367 18.99 -21.89 61.90
N GLU A 368 19.75 -21.86 60.81
CA GLU A 368 20.02 -23.05 59.97
C GLU A 368 20.77 -24.15 60.73
N ARG A 369 21.78 -23.81 61.53
CA ARG A 369 22.54 -24.79 62.33
C ARG A 369 21.66 -25.46 63.39
N LYS A 370 20.81 -24.68 64.07
CA LYS A 370 19.81 -25.20 65.04
C LYS A 370 18.81 -26.11 64.34
N LEU A 371 18.31 -25.71 63.17
CA LEU A 371 17.41 -26.53 62.36
C LEU A 371 18.04 -27.86 61.95
N ALA A 372 19.28 -27.82 61.45
CA ALA A 372 19.98 -29.00 60.97
C ALA A 372 20.28 -29.99 62.11
N THR A 373 20.47 -29.51 63.34
CA THR A 373 20.65 -30.37 64.52
C THR A 373 19.33 -31.00 64.99
N GLU A 374 18.24 -30.23 65.03
CA GLU A 374 16.91 -30.75 65.34
C GLU A 374 16.41 -31.77 64.32
N LEU A 375 16.62 -31.52 63.02
CA LEU A 375 16.25 -32.44 61.94
C LEU A 375 17.06 -33.74 61.95
N LYS A 376 18.36 -33.67 62.32
CA LYS A 376 19.20 -34.86 62.57
C LYS A 376 18.71 -35.69 63.76
N GLN A 377 18.24 -35.04 64.83
CA GLN A 377 17.67 -35.72 65.99
C GLN A 377 16.31 -36.36 65.70
N ALA A 378 15.52 -35.78 64.78
CA ALA A 378 14.24 -36.32 64.33
C ALA A 378 14.36 -37.48 63.31
N GLY A 379 15.58 -37.95 63.00
CA GLY A 379 15.81 -39.07 62.06
C GLY A 379 15.68 -38.71 60.58
N ALA A 380 15.49 -37.42 60.24
CA ALA A 380 15.30 -36.95 58.88
C ALA A 380 16.63 -36.51 58.26
N GLN A 381 17.50 -37.46 57.92
CA GLN A 381 18.81 -37.19 57.31
C GLN A 381 18.75 -36.53 55.91
N ALA A 382 17.58 -36.49 55.27
CA ALA A 382 17.40 -35.99 53.91
C ALA A 382 16.94 -34.52 53.81
N ILE A 383 16.74 -33.80 54.92
CA ILE A 383 16.16 -32.46 54.91
C ILE A 383 17.26 -31.39 54.89
N SER A 384 17.51 -30.80 53.72
CA SER A 384 18.43 -29.66 53.55
C SER A 384 17.70 -28.31 53.55
N PRO A 385 18.06 -27.36 54.44
CA PRO A 385 17.56 -25.98 54.40
C PRO A 385 17.83 -25.27 53.07
N GLN A 386 18.91 -25.66 52.39
CA GLN A 386 19.33 -25.07 51.12
C GLN A 386 18.44 -25.53 49.95
N GLU A 387 18.02 -26.80 49.97
CA GLU A 387 17.08 -27.35 49.00
C GLU A 387 15.69 -26.72 49.15
N PHE A 388 15.24 -26.48 50.38
CA PHE A 388 13.98 -25.78 50.65
C PHE A 388 13.94 -24.38 50.02
N LYS A 389 15.03 -23.60 50.12
CA LYS A 389 15.15 -22.28 49.48
C LYS A 389 15.12 -22.37 47.96
N GLN A 390 15.84 -23.33 47.38
CA GLN A 390 15.84 -23.56 45.94
C GLN A 390 14.44 -23.92 45.44
N LEU A 391 13.70 -24.76 46.17
CA LEU A 391 12.34 -25.14 45.83
C LEU A 391 11.35 -23.97 45.93
N LYS A 392 11.42 -23.13 46.98
CA LYS A 392 10.63 -21.89 47.07
C LYS A 392 10.97 -20.92 45.94
N SER A 393 12.26 -20.81 45.60
CA SER A 393 12.68 -19.95 44.50
C SER A 393 12.17 -20.42 43.14
N LEU A 394 12.23 -21.74 42.92
CA LEU A 394 11.69 -22.36 41.71
C LEU A 394 10.17 -22.18 41.62
N LEU A 395 9.46 -22.26 42.75
CA LEU A 395 8.02 -22.05 42.82
C LEU A 395 7.64 -20.63 42.39
N ASP A 396 8.29 -19.61 42.97
CA ASP A 396 8.03 -18.21 42.64
C ASP A 396 8.33 -17.91 41.15
N GLN A 397 9.43 -18.47 40.62
CA GLN A 397 9.76 -18.35 39.20
C GLN A 397 8.73 -19.03 38.31
N ALA A 398 8.29 -20.24 38.69
CA ALA A 398 7.28 -20.98 37.94
C ALA A 398 5.94 -20.23 37.93
N ASP A 399 5.50 -19.65 39.06
CA ASP A 399 4.27 -18.86 39.15
C ASP A 399 4.29 -17.64 38.23
N GLN A 400 5.42 -16.93 38.18
CA GLN A 400 5.57 -15.77 37.32
C GLN A 400 5.59 -16.16 35.83
N MET A 401 6.36 -17.19 35.47
CA MET A 401 6.41 -17.67 34.10
C MET A 401 5.04 -18.18 33.65
N LEU A 402 4.32 -18.91 34.50
CA LEU A 402 2.96 -19.37 34.21
C LEU A 402 1.98 -18.20 34.05
N ALA A 403 2.11 -17.12 34.84
CA ALA A 403 1.27 -15.93 34.67
C ALA A 403 1.53 -15.19 33.35
N VAL A 404 2.80 -15.10 32.92
CA VAL A 404 3.18 -14.53 31.61
C VAL A 404 2.65 -15.41 30.48
N LEU A 405 2.82 -16.73 30.59
CA LEU A 405 2.37 -17.70 29.60
C LEU A 405 0.84 -17.76 29.49
N ALA A 406 0.11 -17.60 30.59
CA ALA A 406 -1.36 -17.51 30.58
C ALA A 406 -1.85 -16.27 29.82
N LYS A 407 -1.20 -15.10 29.98
CA LYS A 407 -1.49 -13.93 29.16
C LYS A 407 -1.21 -14.19 27.67
N SER A 408 -0.15 -14.94 27.38
CA SER A 408 0.22 -15.29 26.00
C SER A 408 -0.79 -16.23 25.32
N GLU A 409 -1.46 -17.12 26.08
CA GLU A 409 -2.53 -17.99 25.55
C GLU A 409 -3.79 -17.21 25.21
N GLN A 410 -4.18 -16.23 26.05
CA GLN A 410 -5.30 -15.35 25.73
C GLN A 410 -5.01 -14.58 24.44
N GLN A 411 -3.79 -14.02 24.31
CA GLN A 411 -3.34 -13.39 23.08
C GLN A 411 -3.35 -14.33 21.88
N TYR A 412 -2.99 -15.61 22.07
CA TYR A 412 -3.03 -16.61 21.01
C TYR A 412 -4.47 -16.88 20.52
N ALA A 413 -5.42 -17.02 21.43
CA ALA A 413 -6.83 -17.20 21.10
C ALA A 413 -7.40 -15.98 20.35
N ASP A 414 -7.10 -14.77 20.84
CA ASP A 414 -7.52 -13.52 20.22
C ASP A 414 -6.91 -13.37 18.81
N LEU A 415 -5.63 -13.73 18.63
CA LEU A 415 -4.95 -13.69 17.33
C LEU A 415 -5.49 -14.71 16.34
N ASN A 416 -5.85 -15.93 16.78
CA ASN A 416 -6.50 -16.90 15.91
C ASN A 416 -7.87 -16.41 15.44
N GLN A 417 -8.68 -15.83 16.34
CA GLN A 417 -9.96 -15.24 15.95
C GLN A 417 -9.78 -14.06 14.99
N SER A 418 -8.75 -13.24 15.21
CA SER A 418 -8.39 -12.17 14.29
C SER A 418 -7.97 -12.71 12.92
N LEU A 419 -7.16 -13.77 12.87
CA LEU A 419 -6.71 -14.39 11.63
C LEU A 419 -7.88 -14.93 10.81
N GLU A 420 -8.85 -15.59 11.44
CA GLU A 420 -10.06 -16.08 10.77
C GLU A 420 -10.86 -14.94 10.13
N ARG A 421 -11.01 -13.81 10.83
CA ARG A 421 -11.69 -12.61 10.31
C ARG A 421 -10.93 -11.99 9.14
N GLU A 422 -9.61 -11.88 9.24
CA GLU A 422 -8.76 -11.33 8.18
C GLU A 422 -8.77 -12.23 6.92
N LEU A 423 -8.78 -13.56 7.10
CA LEU A 423 -8.92 -14.51 5.99
C LEU A 423 -10.29 -14.42 5.30
N ALA A 424 -11.37 -14.30 6.08
CA ALA A 424 -12.70 -14.09 5.52
C ALA A 424 -12.77 -12.78 4.72
N GLN A 425 -12.23 -11.69 5.28
CA GLN A 425 -12.14 -10.40 4.59
C GLN A 425 -11.32 -10.49 3.30
N LEU A 426 -10.19 -11.19 3.32
CA LEU A 426 -9.35 -11.38 2.12
C LEU A 426 -10.10 -12.16 1.03
N ASN A 427 -10.86 -13.19 1.41
CA ASN A 427 -11.68 -13.96 0.48
C ASN A 427 -12.81 -13.12 -0.13
N ASP A 428 -13.47 -12.28 0.67
CA ASP A 428 -14.50 -11.35 0.18
C ASP A 428 -13.93 -10.34 -0.82
N LEU A 429 -12.70 -9.85 -0.60
CA LEU A 429 -12.02 -8.95 -1.53
C LEU A 429 -11.65 -9.63 -2.85
N TRP A 430 -11.22 -10.89 -2.84
CA TRP A 430 -11.02 -11.66 -4.07
C TRP A 430 -12.33 -11.87 -4.84
N LEU A 431 -13.44 -12.08 -4.13
CA LEU A 431 -14.75 -12.17 -4.75
C LEU A 431 -15.22 -10.82 -5.33
N GLU A 432 -14.90 -9.70 -4.67
CA GLU A 432 -15.14 -8.34 -5.18
C GLU A 432 -14.36 -8.11 -6.48
N GLU A 433 -13.08 -8.49 -6.54
CA GLU A 433 -12.27 -8.42 -7.76
C GLU A 433 -12.87 -9.26 -8.90
N TYR A 434 -13.24 -10.51 -8.60
CA TYR A 434 -13.85 -11.41 -9.58
C TYR A 434 -15.16 -10.83 -10.15
N ARG A 435 -16.05 -10.32 -9.29
CA ARG A 435 -17.32 -9.72 -9.71
C ARG A 435 -17.11 -8.45 -10.54
N ALA A 436 -16.09 -7.65 -10.22
CA ALA A 436 -15.73 -6.48 -11.02
C ALA A 436 -15.26 -6.87 -12.43
N ILE A 437 -14.57 -8.02 -12.56
CA ILE A 437 -14.17 -8.57 -13.85
C ILE A 437 -15.38 -9.14 -14.62
N GLU A 438 -16.31 -9.83 -13.94
CA GLU A 438 -17.47 -10.46 -14.57
C GLU A 438 -18.52 -9.46 -15.11
N GLN A 439 -18.57 -8.24 -14.57
CA GLN A 439 -19.53 -7.20 -14.99
C GLN A 439 -19.24 -6.58 -16.37
N VAL A 440 -18.12 -6.92 -17.00
CA VAL A 440 -17.62 -6.35 -18.25
C VAL A 440 -17.62 -7.43 -19.32
#